data_AF-A0A969JNS3-F1
#
_entry.id   AF-A0A969JNS3-F1
#
_cell.length_a   1.000
_cell.length_b   1.000
_cell.length_c   1.000
_cell.angle_alpha   90.00
_cell.angle_beta   90.00
_cell.angle_gamma   90.00
#
_symmetry.space_group_name_H-M   'P 1'
#
loop_
_entity.id
_entity.type
_entity.pdbx_description
1 polymer ?
#
loop_
_entity_poly.entity_id
_entity_poly.type
_entity_poly.pdbx_seq_one_letter_code
_entity_poly.pdbx_strand_id
1 'polypeptide(L)'
;MIKLIKYHLITIFPLILIISLYIYEVIGTGPFALLALLYGLVYRPIIDFRKLRAKGLVGKKEFLNSFGFIRFKFYKELMFEE
;
A
#
# COMPACT_ATOMS: atom_id res chain seq x y z
N MET A 1 -4.53 -18.60 2.77
CA MET A 1 -4.30 -17.72 3.93
C MET A 1 -2.89 -17.13 4.00
N ILE A 2 -1.83 -17.92 3.81
CA ILE A 2 -0.43 -17.45 3.97
C ILE A 2 -0.09 -16.28 3.03
N LYS A 3 -0.59 -16.29 1.79
CA LYS A 3 -0.35 -15.22 0.81
C LYS A 3 -1.03 -13.91 1.24
N LEU A 4 -2.25 -13.98 1.76
CA LEU A 4 -2.97 -12.83 2.32
C LEU A 4 -2.21 -12.22 3.51
N ILE A 5 -1.79 -13.05 4.47
CA ILE A 5 -1.00 -12.60 5.64
C ILE A 5 0.29 -11.92 5.19
N LYS A 6 1.06 -12.54 4.28
CA LYS A 6 2.29 -11.93 3.73
C LYS A 6 2.03 -10.57 3.10
N TYR A 7 0.94 -10.44 2.34
CA TYR A 7 0.55 -9.15 1.76
C TYR A 7 0.22 -8.10 2.82
N HIS A 8 -0.53 -8.44 3.86
CA HIS A 8 -0.81 -7.50 4.95
C HIS A 8 0.46 -7.08 5.70
N LEU A 9 1.35 -8.02 6.00
CA LEU A 9 2.63 -7.71 6.65
C LEU A 9 3.50 -6.80 5.80
N ILE A 10 3.69 -7.12 4.52
CA ILE A 10 4.48 -6.30 3.59
C ILE A 10 3.89 -4.90 3.50
N THR A 11 2.56 -4.79 3.43
CA THR A 11 1.93 -3.48 3.24
C THR A 11 1.86 -2.64 4.51
N ILE A 12 1.84 -3.24 5.70
CA ILE A 12 1.75 -2.50 6.98
C ILE A 12 3.14 -2.14 7.51
N PHE A 13 4.15 -2.98 7.26
CA PHE A 13 5.48 -2.82 7.83
C PHE A 13 6.11 -1.42 7.60
N PRO A 14 6.07 -0.84 6.39
CA PRO A 14 6.62 0.49 6.17
C PRO A 14 5.93 1.58 6.98
N LEU A 15 4.61 1.48 7.18
CA LEU A 15 3.87 2.44 8.00
C LEU A 15 4.27 2.34 9.47
N ILE A 16 4.42 1.11 9.99
CA ILE A 16 4.92 0.89 11.36
C ILE A 16 6.30 1.51 11.52
N LEU A 17 7.19 1.33 10.54
CA LEU A 17 8.54 1.89 10.58
C LEU A 17 8.51 3.42 10.59
N ILE A 18 7.74 4.05 9.69
CA ILE A 18 7.60 5.52 9.62
C ILE A 18 7.06 6.08 10.95
N ILE A 19 6.01 5.47 11.49
CA ILE A 19 5.42 5.87 12.78
C ILE A 19 6.43 5.71 13.91
N SER A 20 7.16 4.58 13.94
CA SER A 20 8.16 4.33 14.99
C SER A 20 9.28 5.36 14.95
N LEU A 21 9.81 5.67 13.75
CA LEU A 21 10.83 6.71 13.59
C LEU A 21 10.36 8.08 14.09
N TYR A 22 9.08 8.40 13.91
CA TYR A 22 8.50 9.65 14.41
C TYR A 22 8.29 9.64 15.93
N ILE A 23 7.74 8.55 16.50
CA ILE A 23 7.50 8.41 17.95
C ILE A 23 8.79 8.48 18.75
N TYR A 24 9.86 7.85 18.25
CA TYR A 24 11.18 7.89 18.88
C TYR A 24 12.00 9.14 18.48
N GLU A 25 11.35 10.16 17.90
CA GLU A 25 11.93 11.46 17.54
C GLU A 25 13.18 11.37 16.63
N VAL A 26 13.34 10.25 15.90
CA VAL A 26 14.42 10.06 14.93
C VAL A 26 14.20 10.94 13.69
N ILE A 27 12.95 11.25 13.37
CA ILE A 27 12.55 12.15 12.29
C ILE A 27 11.57 13.21 12.80
N GLY A 28 11.67 14.43 12.26
CA GLY A 28 10.71 15.50 12.54
C GLY A 28 9.42 15.42 11.70
N THR A 29 8.50 16.35 11.95
CA THR A 29 7.17 16.40 11.32
C THR A 29 7.21 16.51 9.80
N GLY A 30 8.14 17.29 9.24
CA GLY A 30 8.30 17.46 7.79
C GLY A 30 8.66 16.13 7.09
N PRO A 31 9.78 15.48 7.46
CA PRO A 31 10.14 14.16 6.95
C PRO A 31 9.06 13.10 7.19
N PHE A 32 8.40 13.12 8.35
CA PHE A 32 7.28 12.22 8.65
C PHE A 32 6.14 12.38 7.65
N ALA A 33 5.66 13.61 7.42
CA ALA A 33 4.58 13.90 6.48
C ALA A 33 4.95 13.46 5.05
N LEU A 34 6.19 13.72 4.63
CA LEU A 34 6.68 13.29 3.32
C LEU A 34 6.68 11.77 3.17
N LEU A 35 7.21 11.04 4.17
CA LEU A 35 7.25 9.59 4.16
C LEU A 35 5.84 8.98 4.22
N ALA A 36 4.94 9.56 5.02
CA ALA A 36 3.54 9.14 5.07
C ALA A 36 2.83 9.31 3.73
N LEU A 37 3.06 10.43 3.03
CA LEU A 37 2.54 10.67 1.68
C LEU A 37 3.12 9.68 0.67
N LEU A 38 4.44 9.46 0.67
CA LEU A 38 5.08 8.46 -0.20
C LEU A 38 4.54 7.05 0.05
N TYR A 39 4.33 6.70 1.32
CA TYR A 39 3.72 5.43 1.69
C TYR A 39 2.29 5.31 1.12
N GLY A 40 1.44 6.31 1.37
CA GLY A 40 0.02 6.27 1.02
C GLY A 40 -0.26 6.41 -0.48
N LEU A 41 0.50 7.24 -1.17
CA LEU A 41 0.25 7.60 -2.58
C LEU A 41 1.11 6.82 -3.58
N VAL A 42 2.23 6.24 -3.14
CA VAL A 42 3.15 5.54 -4.04
C VAL A 42 3.27 4.09 -3.65
N TYR A 43 3.84 3.81 -2.47
CA TYR A 43 4.14 2.44 -2.06
C TYR A 43 2.88 1.56 -2.03
N ARG A 44 1.84 2.03 -1.32
CA ARG A 44 0.62 1.24 -1.12
C ARG A 44 -0.12 0.95 -2.45
N PRO A 45 -0.40 1.96 -3.30
CA PRO A 45 -0.95 1.74 -4.65
C PRO A 45 -0.16 0.75 -5.50
N ILE A 46 1.17 0.82 -5.50
CA ILE A 46 2.02 -0.08 -6.29
C ILE A 46 1.88 -1.52 -5.82
N ILE A 47 1.91 -1.77 -4.51
CA ILE A 47 1.77 -3.14 -3.97
C ILE A 47 0.37 -3.70 -4.27
N ASP A 48 -0.67 -2.88 -4.08
CA ASP A 48 -2.06 -3.27 -4.35
C ASP A 48 -2.23 -3.62 -5.84
N PHE A 49 -1.65 -2.82 -6.75
CA PHE A 49 -1.60 -3.12 -8.18
C PHE A 49 -0.88 -4.42 -8.51
N ARG A 50 0.28 -4.69 -7.91
CA ARG A 50 1.01 -5.94 -8.15
C ARG A 50 0.16 -7.15 -7.77
N LYS A 51 -0.57 -7.08 -6.64
CA LYS A 51 -1.47 -8.15 -6.21
C LYS A 51 -2.65 -8.32 -7.17
N LEU A 52 -3.31 -7.24 -7.56
CA LEU A 52 -4.48 -7.29 -8.45
C LEU A 52 -4.12 -7.71 -9.88
N ARG A 53 -2.96 -7.28 -10.37
CA ARG A 53 -2.41 -7.74 -11.64
C ARG A 53 -2.07 -9.22 -11.62
N ALA A 54 -1.53 -9.74 -10.51
CA ALA A 54 -1.28 -11.17 -10.36
C ALA A 54 -2.58 -12.01 -10.34
N LYS A 55 -3.71 -11.40 -9.95
CA LYS A 55 -5.05 -11.99 -10.06
C LYS A 55 -5.70 -11.80 -11.45
N GLY A 56 -5.06 -11.09 -12.38
CA GLY A 56 -5.63 -10.76 -13.68
C GLY A 56 -6.75 -9.72 -13.65
N LEU A 57 -6.99 -9.07 -12.51
CA LEU A 57 -8.12 -8.17 -12.29
C LEU A 57 -7.88 -6.75 -12.82
N VAL A 58 -6.62 -6.31 -12.86
CA VAL A 58 -6.27 -4.92 -13.22
C VAL A 58 -5.08 -4.86 -14.17
N GLY A 59 -5.26 -4.10 -15.25
CA GLY A 59 -4.21 -3.77 -16.21
C GLY A 59 -3.47 -2.47 -15.89
N LYS A 60 -2.29 -2.26 -16.52
CA LYS A 60 -1.48 -1.03 -16.34
C LYS A 60 -2.27 0.25 -16.68
N LYS A 61 -3.06 0.22 -17.76
CA LYS A 61 -3.86 1.37 -18.21
C LYS A 61 -4.92 1.76 -17.18
N GLU A 62 -5.61 0.78 -16.61
CA GLU A 62 -6.63 1.00 -15.59
C GLU A 62 -6.04 1.54 -14.28
N PHE A 63 -4.86 1.04 -13.88
CA PHE A 63 -4.12 1.58 -12.74
C PHE A 63 -3.73 3.05 -12.90
N LEU A 64 -3.24 3.45 -14.08
CA LEU A 64 -2.88 4.83 -14.36
C LEU A 64 -4.12 5.74 -14.40
N ASN A 65 -5.22 5.27 -15.01
CA ASN A 65 -6.47 6.04 -15.10
C ASN A 65 -7.14 6.30 -13.75
N SER A 66 -6.85 5.49 -12.74
CA SER A 66 -7.40 5.60 -11.39
C SER A 66 -6.45 6.34 -10.44
N PHE A 67 -5.39 6.96 -10.97
CA PHE A 67 -4.37 7.67 -10.18
C PHE A 67 -3.78 6.80 -9.05
N GLY A 68 -3.72 5.48 -9.24
CA GLY A 68 -3.26 4.54 -8.22
C GLY A 68 -4.28 4.19 -7.13
N PHE A 69 -5.46 4.80 -7.11
CA PHE A 69 -6.51 4.55 -6.10
C PHE A 69 -7.39 3.33 -6.41
N ILE A 70 -6.84 2.31 -7.06
CA ILE A 70 -7.56 1.08 -7.46
C ILE A 70 -8.07 0.30 -6.25
N ARG A 71 -7.42 0.50 -5.11
CA ARG A 71 -7.72 -0.17 -3.84
C ARG A 71 -9.18 -0.02 -3.44
N PHE A 72 -9.79 1.14 -3.69
CA PHE A 72 -11.19 1.37 -3.31
C PHE A 72 -12.16 0.58 -4.19
N LYS A 73 -11.80 0.35 -5.46
CA LYS A 73 -12.60 -0.45 -6.39
C LYS A 73 -12.52 -1.95 -6.08
N PHE A 74 -11.34 -2.42 -5.69
CA PHE A 74 -11.05 -3.85 -5.47
C PHE A 74 -10.73 -4.19 -4.01
N TYR A 75 -11.42 -3.52 -3.08
CA TYR A 75 -11.15 -3.66 -1.65
C TYR A 75 -11.32 -5.11 -1.18
N LYS A 76 -12.39 -5.78 -1.62
CA LYS A 76 -12.68 -7.16 -1.21
C LYS A 76 -11.59 -8.13 -1.66
N GLU A 77 -11.18 -8.00 -2.90
CA GLU A 77 -10.18 -8.85 -3.55
C GLU A 77 -8.77 -8.61 -2.99
N LEU A 78 -8.53 -7.42 -2.42
CA LEU A 78 -7.29 -7.09 -1.72
C LEU A 78 -7.30 -7.55 -0.26
N MET A 79 -8.42 -7.43 0.45
CA MET A 79 -8.50 -7.70 1.89
C MET A 79 -8.89 -9.12 2.24
N PHE A 80 -9.50 -9.85 1.31
CA PHE A 80 -9.96 -11.21 1.52
C PHE A 80 -9.39 -12.13 0.43
N GLU A 81 -9.12 -13.38 0.81
CA GLU A 81 -8.97 -14.48 -0.13
C GLU A 81 -10.36 -15.12 -0.26
N GLU A 82 -10.90 -15.10 -1.48
CA GLU A 82 -11.92 -16.06 -1.90
C GLU A 82 -11.24 -17.38 -2.26
#